data_AF-A0A952RAU1-F1
#
_entry.id   AF-A0A952RAU1-F1
#
_cell.length_a   1.000
_cell.length_b   1.000
_cell.length_c   1.000
_cell.angle_alpha   90.00
_cell.angle_beta   90.00
_cell.angle_gamma   90.00
#
_symmetry.space_group_name_H-M   'P 1'
#
loop_
_entity.id
_entity.type
_entity.pdbx_description
1 polymer ?
#
loop_
_entity_poly.entity_id
_entity_poly.type
_entity_poly.pdbx_seq_one_letter_code
_entity_poly.pdbx_strand_id
1 'polypeptide(L)'
;MRALRLLTLLFPLAACSTPAEEPVVLASQMAPIAGGVADSEHKSVMGLVSLSGGLGMCTGTLIAPNLVLTAQHCVARISGEYVICGQSPFGATYNPSQLYATYEDSISQNADYFRGAEVFVPEEGNDTCGFDVAMVRLADNVPSHITEPYVPRIDRMVRRGEVYTAVGFGNTSDRGGGGSRRMRTPLTARCDQGSCGFGSTQSEWQGETGVCSGDSGGPALDEQGRVIGVVSRGGPNCSTPIYGAVAYWSDWIREVALDAAQKGGYEPASWVTTGITDPGNGTGGAGGAGGSGGAGGTAGVGGSGGTEAPALGVQGDLCTGSGDCESGVCANLSSTTPLVCSAACTEDAQCGDGFKCASDYCFPDSHVGSGAGATESSSGCSVSRGLGVSQGLSEPDTSKPVPWAVGLVGLGLWLRRRRAAKR
;
A
#
# COMPACT_ATOMS: atom_id res chain seq x y z
N MET A 1 -2.09 -64.62 77.68
CA MET A 1 -1.51 -63.45 78.37
C MET A 1 -1.18 -62.39 77.32
N ARG A 2 -1.33 -61.13 77.74
CA ARG A 2 -1.30 -59.86 76.99
C ARG A 2 -0.19 -59.76 75.92
N ALA A 3 -0.54 -59.23 74.75
CA ALA A 3 0.41 -58.60 73.84
C ALA A 3 -0.07 -57.18 73.49
N LEU A 4 0.90 -56.29 73.45
CA LEU A 4 0.87 -54.85 73.65
C LEU A 4 0.27 -54.10 72.44
N ARG A 5 -0.61 -53.13 72.71
CA ARG A 5 -1.20 -52.21 71.72
C ARG A 5 -0.18 -51.14 71.31
N LEU A 6 0.14 -51.06 70.03
CA LEU A 6 0.82 -49.92 69.41
C LEU A 6 -0.24 -49.07 68.68
N LEU A 7 -0.41 -47.83 69.11
CA LEU A 7 -1.40 -46.88 68.58
C LEU A 7 -0.73 -46.05 67.46
N THR A 8 -0.98 -46.41 66.20
CA THR A 8 -0.56 -45.61 65.03
C THR A 8 -1.67 -44.64 64.64
N LEU A 9 -1.39 -43.34 64.77
CA LEU A 9 -2.23 -42.26 64.25
C LEU A 9 -2.18 -42.25 62.71
N LEU A 10 -3.30 -42.54 62.06
CA LEU A 10 -3.52 -42.33 60.62
C LEU A 10 -4.08 -40.91 60.39
N PHE A 11 -3.34 -40.08 59.67
CA PHE A 11 -3.82 -38.81 59.12
C PHE A 11 -4.70 -39.09 57.88
N PRO A 12 -5.91 -38.50 57.75
CA PRO A 12 -6.69 -38.61 56.53
C PRO A 12 -6.14 -37.65 55.47
N LEU A 13 -5.61 -38.20 54.37
CA LEU A 13 -5.36 -37.46 53.14
C LEU A 13 -6.71 -37.19 52.46
N ALA A 14 -7.18 -35.94 52.55
CA ALA A 14 -8.27 -35.45 51.71
C ALA A 14 -7.74 -35.35 50.27
N ALA A 15 -8.12 -36.31 49.43
CA ALA A 15 -7.90 -36.24 47.99
C ALA A 15 -8.94 -35.29 47.39
N CYS A 16 -8.52 -34.07 47.04
CA CYS A 16 -9.31 -33.20 46.17
C CYS A 16 -9.26 -33.75 44.74
N SER A 17 -10.38 -34.30 44.27
CA SER A 17 -10.61 -34.56 42.86
C SER A 17 -10.86 -33.23 42.15
N THR A 18 -9.87 -32.74 41.40
CA THR A 18 -10.08 -31.65 40.44
C THR A 18 -10.93 -32.20 39.27
N PRO A 19 -11.99 -31.50 38.83
CA PRO A 19 -12.66 -31.85 37.59
C PRO A 19 -11.63 -31.74 36.45
N ALA A 20 -11.60 -32.73 35.57
CA ALA A 20 -10.86 -32.63 34.33
C ALA A 20 -11.42 -31.45 33.54
N GLU A 21 -10.64 -30.37 33.44
CA GLU A 21 -10.90 -29.32 32.47
C GLU A 21 -10.82 -29.96 31.08
N GLU A 22 -11.93 -29.91 30.36
CA GLU A 22 -11.94 -30.03 28.90
C GLU A 22 -10.83 -29.12 28.35
N PRO A 23 -9.96 -29.60 27.45
CA PRO A 23 -8.94 -28.74 26.89
C PRO A 23 -9.65 -27.59 26.18
N VAL A 24 -9.56 -26.39 26.75
CA VAL A 24 -9.83 -25.16 26.01
C VAL A 24 -8.92 -25.22 24.80
N VAL A 25 -9.52 -25.33 23.62
CA VAL A 25 -8.80 -25.19 22.35
C VAL A 25 -8.29 -23.75 22.28
N LEU A 26 -7.15 -23.49 22.91
CA LEU A 26 -6.35 -22.29 22.69
C LEU A 26 -5.61 -22.47 21.37
N ALA A 27 -6.35 -22.43 20.28
CA ALA A 27 -5.78 -22.32 18.95
C ALA A 27 -6.49 -21.17 18.23
N SER A 28 -5.75 -20.09 18.02
CA SER A 28 -5.82 -19.41 16.74
C SER A 28 -4.39 -19.31 16.23
N GLN A 29 -4.00 -20.25 15.38
CA GLN A 29 -2.85 -20.05 14.51
C GLN A 29 -3.26 -18.94 13.54
N MET A 30 -2.82 -17.71 13.82
CA MET A 30 -3.12 -16.59 12.95
C MET A 30 -2.30 -16.73 11.67
N ALA A 31 -2.89 -16.25 10.58
CA ALA A 31 -2.49 -16.46 9.20
C ALA A 31 -2.45 -15.08 8.47
N PRO A 32 -1.96 -14.99 7.21
CA PRO A 32 -1.69 -13.73 6.47
C PRO A 32 -2.77 -12.63 6.50
N ILE A 33 -2.43 -11.35 6.28
CA ILE A 33 -3.31 -10.20 6.61
C ILE A 33 -3.75 -10.27 8.10
N ALA A 34 -3.18 -9.44 8.97
CA ALA A 34 -3.46 -9.49 10.41
C ALA A 34 -4.97 -9.45 10.72
N GLY A 35 -5.48 -10.51 11.38
CA GLY A 35 -6.89 -10.66 11.71
C GLY A 35 -7.80 -11.06 10.53
N GLY A 36 -7.22 -11.42 9.38
CA GLY A 36 -7.91 -11.87 8.18
C GLY A 36 -8.33 -13.34 8.21
N VAL A 37 -9.14 -13.73 7.24
CA VAL A 37 -9.65 -15.09 7.00
C VAL A 37 -8.98 -15.72 5.77
N ALA A 38 -9.01 -17.06 5.67
CA ALA A 38 -8.45 -17.77 4.52
C ALA A 38 -9.17 -17.35 3.23
N ASP A 39 -8.44 -17.21 2.12
CA ASP A 39 -9.02 -16.73 0.87
C ASP A 39 -8.65 -17.61 -0.34
N SER A 40 -9.66 -18.32 -0.86
CA SER A 40 -9.58 -19.09 -2.10
C SER A 40 -10.12 -18.34 -3.32
N GLU A 41 -10.78 -17.20 -3.12
CA GLU A 41 -11.61 -16.57 -4.13
C GLU A 41 -10.86 -15.52 -4.96
N HIS A 42 -9.94 -14.77 -4.34
CA HIS A 42 -9.24 -13.68 -5.03
C HIS A 42 -8.00 -14.17 -5.79
N LYS A 43 -8.20 -15.07 -6.76
CA LYS A 43 -7.12 -15.69 -7.57
C LYS A 43 -6.25 -14.70 -8.35
N SER A 44 -6.79 -13.54 -8.71
CA SER A 44 -6.03 -12.46 -9.34
C SER A 44 -5.12 -11.73 -8.37
N VAL A 45 -5.26 -11.95 -7.05
CA VAL A 45 -4.27 -11.57 -6.05
C VAL A 45 -3.26 -12.71 -5.95
N MET A 46 -2.06 -12.44 -6.44
CA MET A 46 -1.00 -13.42 -6.68
C MET A 46 0.10 -13.30 -5.64
N GLY A 47 0.64 -14.45 -5.25
CA GLY A 47 1.89 -14.50 -4.50
C GLY A 47 3.04 -14.17 -5.43
N LEU A 48 3.82 -13.13 -5.11
CA LEU A 48 4.98 -12.71 -5.87
C LEU A 48 6.26 -13.13 -5.16
N VAL A 49 7.06 -13.96 -5.81
CA VAL A 49 8.30 -14.52 -5.27
C VAL A 49 9.48 -13.99 -6.06
N SER A 50 10.47 -13.46 -5.35
CA SER A 50 11.77 -13.10 -5.90
C SER A 50 12.83 -14.09 -5.43
N LEU A 51 13.63 -14.58 -6.38
CA LEU A 51 14.82 -15.39 -6.08
C LEU A 51 16.12 -14.56 -6.11
N SER A 52 16.02 -13.24 -6.30
CA SER A 52 17.17 -12.34 -6.35
C SER A 52 17.68 -12.03 -4.93
N GLY A 53 18.89 -12.49 -4.60
CA GLY A 53 19.53 -12.19 -3.30
C GLY A 53 19.00 -13.00 -2.11
N GLY A 54 18.12 -13.98 -2.36
CA GLY A 54 17.43 -14.79 -1.35
C GLY A 54 16.00 -15.10 -1.80
N LEU A 55 15.22 -15.79 -0.96
CA LEU A 55 13.78 -15.95 -1.18
C LEU A 55 13.05 -14.74 -0.58
N GLY A 56 12.60 -13.82 -1.42
CA GLY A 56 11.71 -12.71 -1.06
C GLY A 56 10.26 -13.05 -1.44
N MET A 57 9.31 -12.69 -0.58
CA MET A 57 7.88 -12.89 -0.83
C MET A 57 7.12 -11.58 -0.67
N CYS A 58 6.29 -11.29 -1.66
CA CYS A 58 5.37 -10.17 -1.74
C CYS A 58 4.02 -10.67 -2.27
N THR A 59 3.11 -9.73 -2.42
CA THR A 59 1.84 -9.91 -3.13
C THR A 59 1.85 -9.02 -4.39
N GLY A 60 1.08 -9.40 -5.39
CA GLY A 60 0.74 -8.56 -6.54
C GLY A 60 -0.68 -8.81 -7.01
N THR A 61 -1.18 -7.98 -7.92
CA THR A 61 -2.53 -8.11 -8.47
C THR A 61 -2.47 -8.17 -9.99
N LEU A 62 -3.03 -9.23 -10.58
CA LEU A 62 -3.20 -9.33 -12.03
C LEU A 62 -4.23 -8.29 -12.49
N ILE A 63 -3.79 -7.28 -13.25
CA ILE A 63 -4.62 -6.19 -13.78
C ILE A 63 -4.81 -6.25 -15.31
N ALA A 64 -3.99 -7.05 -16.00
CA ALA A 64 -4.22 -7.49 -17.37
C ALA A 64 -3.72 -8.96 -17.52
N PRO A 65 -4.06 -9.69 -18.60
CA PRO A 65 -3.74 -11.11 -18.75
C PRO A 65 -2.28 -11.52 -18.47
N ASN A 66 -1.32 -10.63 -18.66
CA ASN A 66 0.08 -10.86 -18.31
C ASN A 66 0.69 -9.73 -17.48
N LEU A 67 -0.11 -8.90 -16.78
CA LEU A 67 0.41 -7.73 -16.07
C LEU A 67 0.01 -7.75 -14.61
N VAL A 68 1.01 -7.81 -13.74
CA VAL A 68 0.84 -7.83 -12.27
C VAL A 68 1.27 -6.48 -11.71
N LEU A 69 0.34 -5.76 -11.07
CA LEU A 69 0.59 -4.56 -10.29
C LEU A 69 1.10 -4.94 -8.89
N THR A 70 2.17 -4.29 -8.44
CA THR A 70 2.82 -4.57 -7.15
C THR A 70 3.57 -3.32 -6.65
N ALA A 71 4.33 -3.42 -5.57
CA ALA A 71 5.15 -2.35 -5.04
C ALA A 71 6.57 -2.39 -5.64
N GLN A 72 7.23 -1.25 -5.77
CA GLN A 72 8.59 -1.18 -6.33
C GLN A 72 9.61 -1.89 -5.44
N HIS A 73 9.47 -1.81 -4.12
CA HIS A 73 10.36 -2.52 -3.20
C HIS A 73 10.27 -4.05 -3.31
N CYS A 74 9.22 -4.60 -3.94
CA CYS A 74 9.11 -6.03 -4.23
C CYS A 74 9.94 -6.45 -5.45
N VAL A 75 10.27 -5.50 -6.32
CA VAL A 75 10.96 -5.75 -7.60
C VAL A 75 12.29 -5.00 -7.71
N ALA A 76 12.69 -4.25 -6.69
CA ALA A 76 13.92 -3.48 -6.65
C ALA A 76 14.59 -3.56 -5.27
N ARG A 77 15.90 -3.35 -5.25
CA ARG A 77 16.66 -3.29 -4.01
C ARG A 77 16.27 -2.04 -3.22
N ILE A 78 16.01 -2.18 -1.92
CA ILE A 78 15.85 -1.05 -1.01
C ILE A 78 17.16 -0.79 -0.24
N SER A 79 17.47 0.49 0.00
CA SER A 79 18.59 0.90 0.85
C SER A 79 18.08 1.18 2.27
N GLY A 80 18.38 0.28 3.21
CA GLY A 80 18.09 0.48 4.63
C GLY A 80 16.91 -0.35 5.16
N GLU A 81 16.84 -0.43 6.48
CA GLU A 81 15.81 -1.19 7.20
C GLU A 81 14.55 -0.37 7.48
N TYR A 82 14.68 0.97 7.48
CA TYR A 82 13.61 1.91 7.79
C TYR A 82 13.35 2.83 6.60
N VAL A 83 12.07 3.15 6.37
CA VAL A 83 11.66 4.13 5.37
C VAL A 83 11.68 5.53 5.99
N ILE A 84 12.54 6.39 5.45
CA ILE A 84 12.62 7.82 5.76
C ILE A 84 12.42 8.56 4.44
N CYS A 85 11.30 9.28 4.32
CA CYS A 85 10.94 9.94 3.07
C CYS A 85 12.01 10.94 2.63
N GLY A 86 12.39 10.87 1.35
CA GLY A 86 13.48 11.65 0.76
C GLY A 86 14.89 11.12 1.07
N GLN A 87 15.00 10.00 1.77
CA GLN A 87 16.26 9.34 2.13
C GLN A 87 16.20 7.82 1.94
N SER A 88 15.16 7.30 1.28
CA SER A 88 14.98 5.86 1.06
C SER A 88 14.79 5.56 -0.42
N PRO A 89 15.80 5.86 -1.27
CA PRO A 89 15.72 5.60 -2.68
C PRO A 89 15.79 4.09 -3.00
N PHE A 90 15.11 3.71 -4.07
CA PHE A 90 15.25 2.41 -4.70
C PHE A 90 16.60 2.31 -5.43
N GLY A 91 17.21 1.13 -5.30
CA GLY A 91 18.35 0.69 -6.10
C GLY A 91 17.89 -0.02 -7.37
N ALA A 92 18.80 -0.80 -7.95
CA ALA A 92 18.53 -1.54 -9.18
C ALA A 92 17.35 -2.51 -9.03
N THR A 93 16.55 -2.60 -10.10
CA THR A 93 15.49 -3.60 -10.24
C THR A 93 16.09 -5.02 -10.31
N TYR A 94 15.31 -5.99 -9.86
CA TYR A 94 15.63 -7.40 -9.98
C TYR A 94 15.54 -7.86 -11.42
N ASN A 95 16.27 -8.93 -11.75
CA ASN A 95 16.15 -9.55 -13.06
C ASN A 95 14.72 -10.13 -13.18
N PRO A 96 13.91 -9.74 -14.18
CA PRO A 96 12.53 -10.20 -14.31
C PRO A 96 12.40 -11.73 -14.34
N SER A 97 13.38 -12.42 -14.92
CA SER A 97 13.40 -13.89 -14.97
C SER A 97 13.55 -14.57 -13.60
N GLN A 98 13.87 -13.82 -12.55
CA GLN A 98 13.93 -14.28 -11.16
C GLN A 98 12.67 -13.92 -10.35
N LEU A 99 11.69 -13.29 -10.98
CA LEU A 99 10.37 -13.01 -10.39
C LEU A 99 9.38 -14.09 -10.86
N TYR A 100 8.55 -14.55 -9.93
CA TYR A 100 7.55 -15.58 -10.18
C TYR A 100 6.23 -15.19 -9.51
N ALA A 101 5.13 -15.27 -10.24
CA ALA A 101 3.79 -15.02 -9.72
C ALA A 101 3.00 -16.33 -9.67
N THR A 102 2.30 -16.59 -8.58
CA THR A 102 1.39 -17.74 -8.45
C THR A 102 -0.02 -17.29 -8.06
N TYR A 103 -1.03 -17.89 -8.68
CA TYR A 103 -2.45 -17.67 -8.37
C TYR A 103 -2.97 -18.60 -7.26
N GLU A 104 -2.17 -19.61 -6.90
CA GLU A 104 -2.49 -20.58 -5.86
C GLU A 104 -2.64 -19.90 -4.50
N ASP A 105 -3.49 -20.46 -3.65
CA ASP A 105 -3.73 -19.92 -2.30
C ASP A 105 -2.55 -20.15 -1.35
N SER A 106 -1.53 -20.90 -1.76
CA SER A 106 -0.30 -21.11 -0.99
C SER A 106 0.95 -21.06 -1.87
N ILE A 107 1.89 -20.21 -1.46
CA ILE A 107 3.23 -20.15 -2.02
C ILE A 107 3.99 -21.39 -1.56
N SER A 108 4.24 -22.32 -2.49
CA SER A 108 4.99 -23.55 -2.24
C SER A 108 5.85 -23.93 -3.43
N GLN A 109 6.80 -24.84 -3.23
CA GLN A 109 7.66 -25.32 -4.33
C GLN A 109 6.88 -26.07 -5.44
N ASN A 110 5.67 -26.54 -5.14
CA ASN A 110 4.84 -27.30 -6.07
C ASN A 110 3.70 -26.47 -6.67
N ALA A 111 3.61 -25.17 -6.35
CA ALA A 111 2.61 -24.31 -6.94
C ALA A 111 2.92 -24.04 -8.42
N ASP A 112 1.89 -23.71 -9.19
CA ASP A 112 2.06 -23.23 -10.56
C ASP A 112 2.55 -21.78 -10.55
N TYR A 113 3.55 -21.48 -11.37
CA TYR A 113 4.15 -20.16 -11.45
C TYR A 113 4.22 -19.63 -12.88
N PHE A 114 3.94 -18.34 -13.00
CA PHE A 114 4.25 -17.53 -14.18
C PHE A 114 5.55 -16.78 -13.94
N ARG A 115 6.50 -16.88 -14.87
CA ARG A 115 7.77 -16.17 -14.79
C ARG A 115 7.61 -14.71 -15.21
N GLY A 116 8.29 -13.79 -14.55
CA GLY A 116 8.44 -12.41 -15.00
C GLY A 116 9.28 -12.31 -16.28
N ALA A 117 8.89 -11.42 -17.17
CA ALA A 117 9.59 -11.11 -18.41
C ALA A 117 10.10 -9.67 -18.44
N GLU A 118 9.44 -8.75 -17.74
CA GLU A 118 9.79 -7.33 -17.71
C GLU A 118 9.32 -6.69 -16.40
N VAL A 119 10.04 -5.66 -15.95
CA VAL A 119 9.74 -4.90 -14.74
C VAL A 119 9.62 -3.43 -15.12
N PHE A 120 8.54 -2.79 -14.68
CA PHE A 120 8.26 -1.37 -14.88
C PHE A 120 8.21 -0.68 -13.52
N VAL A 121 8.89 0.45 -13.43
CA VAL A 121 8.91 1.32 -12.25
C VAL A 121 8.77 2.78 -12.73
N PRO A 122 8.24 3.69 -11.89
CA PRO A 122 8.21 5.12 -12.21
C PRO A 122 9.60 5.66 -12.55
N GLU A 123 9.69 6.56 -13.53
CA GLU A 123 10.94 7.21 -13.94
C GLU A 123 11.07 8.61 -13.34
N GLU A 124 9.96 9.23 -12.98
CA GLU A 124 9.85 10.57 -12.40
C GLU A 124 10.37 10.68 -10.95
N GLY A 125 10.61 9.54 -10.30
CA GLY A 125 11.17 9.50 -8.95
C GLY A 125 11.48 8.09 -8.49
N ASN A 126 12.28 7.99 -7.44
CA ASN A 126 12.78 6.71 -6.94
C ASN A 126 12.75 6.58 -5.41
N ASP A 127 12.08 7.47 -4.67
CA ASP A 127 11.96 7.33 -3.21
C ASP A 127 10.84 6.37 -2.84
N THR A 128 11.03 5.61 -1.76
CA THR A 128 9.99 4.70 -1.25
C THR A 128 8.72 5.47 -0.88
N CYS A 129 8.84 6.70 -0.37
CA CYS A 129 7.66 7.53 -0.19
C CYS A 129 7.25 8.14 -1.52
N GLY A 130 6.07 7.75 -1.96
CA GLY A 130 5.40 8.30 -3.13
C GLY A 130 5.63 7.54 -4.43
N PHE A 131 6.73 6.82 -4.61
CA PHE A 131 7.04 6.11 -5.86
C PHE A 131 7.01 4.58 -5.72
N ASP A 132 6.57 4.04 -4.58
CA ASP A 132 6.57 2.59 -4.32
C ASP A 132 5.42 1.84 -5.02
N VAL A 133 5.44 1.88 -6.35
CA VAL A 133 4.54 1.16 -7.24
C VAL A 133 5.35 0.59 -8.39
N ALA A 134 5.01 -0.62 -8.84
CA ALA A 134 5.66 -1.30 -9.93
C ALA A 134 4.69 -2.21 -10.67
N MET A 135 5.06 -2.59 -11.88
CA MET A 135 4.38 -3.64 -12.61
C MET A 135 5.37 -4.69 -13.10
N VAL A 136 4.94 -5.95 -13.11
CA VAL A 136 5.68 -7.06 -13.68
C VAL A 136 4.86 -7.62 -14.84
N ARG A 137 5.43 -7.59 -16.05
CA ARG A 137 4.84 -8.33 -17.17
C ARG A 137 5.31 -9.78 -17.08
N LEU A 138 4.36 -10.70 -17.09
CA LEU A 138 4.58 -12.14 -17.13
C LEU A 138 4.99 -12.57 -18.54
N ALA A 139 5.77 -13.65 -18.61
CA ALA A 139 6.22 -14.24 -19.86
C ALA A 139 5.05 -14.81 -20.67
N ASP A 140 4.06 -15.36 -19.98
CA ASP A 140 2.87 -15.98 -20.55
C ASP A 140 1.62 -15.28 -20.03
N ASN A 141 0.57 -15.22 -20.88
CA ASN A 141 -0.74 -14.79 -20.43
C ASN A 141 -1.33 -15.84 -19.49
N VAL A 142 -1.88 -15.37 -18.38
CA VAL A 142 -2.68 -16.15 -17.44
C VAL A 142 -4.00 -16.51 -18.15
N PRO A 143 -4.32 -17.80 -18.33
CA PRO A 143 -5.56 -18.21 -18.96
C PRO A 143 -6.79 -17.72 -18.19
N SER A 144 -7.81 -17.22 -18.90
CA SER A 144 -9.04 -16.69 -18.28
C SER A 144 -9.83 -17.74 -17.48
N HIS A 145 -9.69 -19.02 -17.79
CA HIS A 145 -10.32 -20.10 -17.01
C HIS A 145 -9.67 -20.32 -15.63
N ILE A 146 -8.46 -19.79 -15.40
CA ILE A 146 -7.82 -19.78 -14.09
C ILE A 146 -8.33 -18.58 -13.29
N THR A 147 -8.23 -17.38 -13.86
CA THR A 147 -8.72 -16.14 -13.26
C THR A 147 -8.82 -15.01 -14.31
N GLU A 148 -9.66 -14.02 -14.05
CA GLU A 148 -9.76 -12.81 -14.87
C GLU A 148 -9.07 -11.62 -14.16
N PRO A 149 -8.34 -10.76 -14.89
CA PRO A 149 -7.67 -9.62 -14.29
C PRO A 149 -8.63 -8.66 -13.59
N TYR A 150 -8.18 -8.06 -12.49
CA TYR A 150 -8.94 -7.04 -11.77
C TYR A 150 -8.85 -5.69 -12.46
N VAL A 151 -9.94 -4.92 -12.38
CA VAL A 151 -10.01 -3.56 -12.89
C VAL A 151 -9.37 -2.60 -11.88
N PRO A 152 -8.33 -1.83 -12.24
CA PRO A 152 -7.80 -0.77 -11.40
C PRO A 152 -8.75 0.44 -11.42
N ARG A 153 -9.04 1.03 -10.26
CA ARG A 153 -9.78 2.29 -10.19
C ARG A 153 -8.85 3.46 -10.43
N ILE A 154 -8.86 3.94 -11.66
CA ILE A 154 -7.94 4.96 -12.17
C ILE A 154 -8.56 6.35 -12.30
N ASP A 155 -9.89 6.42 -12.31
CA ASP A 155 -10.67 7.64 -12.55
C ASP A 155 -11.05 8.40 -11.27
N ARG A 156 -10.75 7.85 -10.09
CA ARG A 156 -11.11 8.45 -8.80
C ARG A 156 -10.18 8.06 -7.66
N MET A 157 -9.65 9.09 -6.99
CA MET A 157 -8.87 8.97 -5.75
C MET A 157 -9.67 8.34 -4.60
N VAL A 158 -8.94 7.79 -3.63
CA VAL A 158 -9.52 7.21 -2.41
C VAL A 158 -9.96 8.32 -1.46
N ARG A 159 -11.13 8.17 -0.83
CA ARG A 159 -11.62 9.14 0.17
C ARG A 159 -11.47 8.60 1.58
N ARG A 160 -11.24 9.50 2.55
CA ARG A 160 -11.33 9.13 3.97
C ARG A 160 -12.70 8.45 4.25
N GLY A 161 -12.66 7.34 4.98
CA GLY A 161 -13.82 6.54 5.35
C GLY A 161 -14.27 5.56 4.27
N GLU A 162 -13.65 5.57 3.08
CA GLU A 162 -13.97 4.61 2.03
C GLU A 162 -13.66 3.18 2.47
N VAL A 163 -14.62 2.28 2.26
CA VAL A 163 -14.50 0.87 2.65
C VAL A 163 -13.69 0.11 1.61
N TYR A 164 -12.80 -0.76 2.08
CA TYR A 164 -12.01 -1.63 1.23
C TYR A 164 -11.77 -3.00 1.87
N THR A 165 -11.34 -3.95 1.05
CA THR A 165 -10.87 -5.27 1.42
C THR A 165 -9.36 -5.33 1.16
N ALA A 166 -8.57 -5.75 2.16
CA ALA A 166 -7.15 -6.05 1.97
C ALA A 166 -7.00 -7.55 1.67
N VAL A 167 -6.17 -7.89 0.69
CA VAL A 167 -5.84 -9.28 0.34
C VAL A 167 -4.33 -9.43 0.19
N GLY A 168 -3.75 -10.50 0.74
CA GLY A 168 -2.30 -10.68 0.70
C GLY A 168 -1.81 -12.04 1.19
N PHE A 169 -0.51 -12.26 1.02
CA PHE A 169 0.22 -13.47 1.42
C PHE A 169 1.21 -13.23 2.56
N GLY A 170 1.19 -12.04 3.16
CA GLY A 170 2.15 -11.59 4.16
C GLY A 170 2.02 -12.28 5.50
N ASN A 171 2.79 -11.83 6.48
CA ASN A 171 2.75 -12.36 7.81
C ASN A 171 1.41 -12.05 8.49
N THR A 172 1.23 -12.69 9.63
CA THR A 172 -0.03 -12.76 10.37
C THR A 172 0.01 -11.82 11.58
N SER A 173 1.24 -11.48 11.95
CA SER A 173 1.74 -10.57 12.96
C SER A 173 3.23 -10.34 12.65
N ASP A 174 3.88 -9.45 13.39
CA ASP A 174 5.34 -9.26 13.30
C ASP A 174 6.17 -10.52 13.66
N ARG A 175 5.52 -11.61 14.09
CA ARG A 175 6.15 -12.86 14.57
C ARG A 175 6.13 -14.01 13.54
N GLY A 176 5.61 -13.80 12.32
CA GLY A 176 5.69 -14.75 11.20
C GLY A 176 4.36 -15.41 10.78
N GLY A 177 4.42 -16.36 9.84
CA GLY A 177 3.28 -17.16 9.34
C GLY A 177 2.77 -16.82 7.92
N GLY A 178 3.59 -16.17 7.09
CA GLY A 178 3.28 -15.84 5.69
C GLY A 178 3.24 -17.03 4.72
N GLY A 179 2.75 -16.78 3.50
CA GLY A 179 2.78 -17.73 2.38
C GLY A 179 1.44 -18.38 2.02
N SER A 180 0.33 -17.95 2.62
CA SER A 180 -1.03 -18.38 2.24
C SER A 180 -1.93 -17.16 2.00
N ARG A 181 -2.74 -17.14 0.94
CA ARG A 181 -3.60 -15.99 0.66
C ARG A 181 -4.69 -15.83 1.71
N ARG A 182 -4.89 -14.60 2.15
CA ARG A 182 -5.95 -14.21 3.08
C ARG A 182 -6.50 -12.87 2.75
N MET A 183 -7.69 -12.61 3.29
CA MET A 183 -8.38 -11.35 3.15
C MET A 183 -8.90 -10.82 4.48
N ARG A 184 -9.04 -9.50 4.59
CA ARG A 184 -9.74 -8.85 5.71
C ARG A 184 -10.66 -7.76 5.19
N THR A 185 -11.89 -7.82 5.66
CA THR A 185 -12.98 -6.91 5.31
C THR A 185 -14.00 -6.88 6.46
N PRO A 186 -14.70 -5.75 6.69
CA PRO A 186 -14.42 -4.43 6.12
C PRO A 186 -13.20 -3.77 6.77
N LEU A 187 -12.49 -2.96 6.00
CA LEU A 187 -11.49 -1.98 6.47
C LEU A 187 -11.86 -0.60 5.94
N THR A 188 -11.36 0.47 6.58
CA THR A 188 -11.64 1.85 6.14
C THR A 188 -10.36 2.65 5.88
N ALA A 189 -10.41 3.49 4.84
CA ALA A 189 -9.36 4.48 4.59
C ALA A 189 -9.33 5.50 5.73
N ARG A 190 -8.26 5.53 6.51
CA ARG A 190 -8.08 6.44 7.63
C ARG A 190 -7.90 7.88 7.16
N CYS A 191 -7.20 8.07 6.05
CA CYS A 191 -7.00 9.36 5.43
C CYS A 191 -6.69 9.19 3.94
N ASP A 192 -7.07 10.20 3.17
CA ASP A 192 -6.86 10.30 1.74
C ASP A 192 -5.45 10.80 1.41
N GLN A 193 -5.20 11.03 0.13
CA GLN A 193 -3.90 11.33 -0.43
C GLN A 193 -3.25 12.56 0.23
N GLY A 194 -2.02 12.39 0.74
CA GLY A 194 -1.23 13.47 1.34
C GLY A 194 -1.75 14.02 2.67
N SER A 195 -2.92 13.60 3.16
CA SER A 195 -3.55 14.20 4.37
C SER A 195 -3.24 13.46 5.67
N CYS A 196 -2.44 12.39 5.61
CA CYS A 196 -2.19 11.52 6.76
C CYS A 196 -1.09 11.98 7.71
N GLY A 197 -0.28 12.99 7.34
CA GLY A 197 0.99 13.27 8.03
C GLY A 197 1.96 12.08 7.93
N PHE A 198 3.04 12.09 8.71
CA PHE A 198 3.98 10.94 8.83
C PHE A 198 4.63 10.47 7.51
N GLY A 199 4.91 11.39 6.57
CA GLY A 199 5.58 11.04 5.32
C GLY A 199 4.69 10.31 4.31
N SER A 200 3.37 10.50 4.38
CA SER A 200 2.46 10.17 3.27
C SER A 200 2.52 11.27 2.21
N THR A 201 2.70 10.90 0.95
CA THR A 201 2.74 11.85 -0.19
C THR A 201 1.36 11.97 -0.88
N GLN A 202 1.27 12.82 -1.91
CA GLN A 202 0.05 12.98 -2.74
C GLN A 202 -0.33 11.72 -3.54
N SER A 203 0.61 10.78 -3.69
CA SER A 203 0.37 9.49 -4.35
C SER A 203 0.09 8.38 -3.35
N GLU A 204 -0.13 8.70 -2.07
CA GLU A 204 -0.26 7.71 -1.00
C GLU A 204 -1.40 8.04 -0.05
N TRP A 205 -2.13 7.00 0.37
CA TRP A 205 -3.19 7.10 1.37
C TRP A 205 -3.00 6.04 2.47
N GLN A 206 -3.69 6.19 3.60
CA GLN A 206 -3.52 5.30 4.75
C GLN A 206 -4.80 4.53 5.06
N GLY A 207 -4.66 3.22 5.27
CA GLY A 207 -5.70 2.37 5.83
C GLY A 207 -5.64 2.30 7.36
N GLU A 208 -6.67 1.74 7.98
CA GLU A 208 -6.72 1.59 9.44
C GLU A 208 -5.74 0.54 10.00
N THR A 209 -5.66 -0.65 9.40
CA THR A 209 -4.87 -1.79 9.90
C THR A 209 -4.83 -2.94 8.88
N GLY A 210 -4.21 -4.06 9.24
CA GLY A 210 -4.43 -5.38 8.62
C GLY A 210 -3.27 -5.88 7.78
N VAL A 211 -2.32 -5.03 7.42
CA VAL A 211 -1.21 -5.37 6.52
C VAL A 211 0.07 -5.59 7.33
N CYS A 212 0.75 -6.70 7.08
CA CYS A 212 2.03 -7.06 7.67
C CYS A 212 3.13 -7.23 6.60
N SER A 213 4.35 -7.58 7.03
CA SER A 213 5.45 -7.90 6.11
C SER A 213 5.06 -9.03 5.14
N GLY A 214 5.25 -8.81 3.83
CA GLY A 214 4.88 -9.76 2.77
C GLY A 214 3.50 -9.55 2.16
N ASP A 215 2.64 -8.72 2.77
CA ASP A 215 1.43 -8.20 2.12
C ASP A 215 1.76 -7.04 1.17
N SER A 216 3.01 -6.54 1.24
CA SER A 216 3.66 -5.65 0.29
C SER A 216 3.30 -5.93 -1.16
N GLY A 217 2.86 -4.91 -1.89
CA GLY A 217 2.40 -5.01 -3.27
C GLY A 217 0.98 -5.56 -3.45
N GLY A 218 0.35 -6.04 -2.38
CA GLY A 218 -1.02 -6.52 -2.38
C GLY A 218 -2.05 -5.40 -2.53
N PRO A 219 -3.26 -5.72 -2.99
CA PRO A 219 -4.27 -4.70 -3.25
C PRO A 219 -5.06 -4.30 -2.01
N ALA A 220 -5.49 -3.05 -2.01
CA ALA A 220 -6.77 -2.66 -1.44
C ALA A 220 -7.84 -2.74 -2.56
N LEU A 221 -8.93 -3.45 -2.30
CA LEU A 221 -10.06 -3.61 -3.22
C LEU A 221 -11.26 -2.83 -2.70
N ASP A 222 -11.87 -1.97 -3.51
CA ASP A 222 -13.13 -1.31 -3.12
C ASP A 222 -14.32 -2.28 -3.11
N GLU A 223 -15.50 -1.77 -2.73
CA GLU A 223 -16.74 -2.55 -2.67
C GLU A 223 -17.17 -3.16 -4.01
N GLN A 224 -16.61 -2.71 -5.14
CA GLN A 224 -16.83 -3.29 -6.46
C GLN A 224 -15.71 -4.26 -6.88
N GLY A 225 -14.77 -4.56 -5.98
CA GLY A 225 -13.62 -5.44 -6.26
C GLY A 225 -12.52 -4.79 -7.10
N ARG A 226 -12.52 -3.45 -7.21
CA ARG A 226 -11.55 -2.72 -8.05
C ARG A 226 -10.32 -2.37 -7.24
N VAL A 227 -9.15 -2.39 -7.88
CA VAL A 227 -7.87 -2.10 -7.20
C VAL A 227 -7.75 -0.59 -6.97
N ILE A 228 -7.73 -0.16 -5.71
CA ILE A 228 -7.65 1.28 -5.35
C ILE A 228 -6.33 1.65 -4.69
N GLY A 229 -5.58 0.65 -4.21
CA GLY A 229 -4.30 0.87 -3.58
C GLY A 229 -3.38 -0.34 -3.69
N VAL A 230 -2.09 -0.06 -3.59
CA VAL A 230 -1.00 -1.05 -3.56
C VAL A 230 -0.29 -0.91 -2.23
N VAL A 231 -0.19 -1.96 -1.43
CA VAL A 231 0.52 -1.91 -0.14
C VAL A 231 1.98 -1.49 -0.37
N SER A 232 2.39 -0.37 0.22
CA SER A 232 3.78 0.07 0.23
C SER A 232 4.47 -0.31 1.53
N ARG A 233 3.92 0.13 2.67
CA ARG A 233 4.55 -0.05 4.00
C ARG A 233 3.51 -0.13 5.11
N GLY A 234 3.95 -0.61 6.26
CA GLY A 234 3.14 -0.69 7.48
C GLY A 234 3.92 -0.22 8.71
N GLY A 235 3.19 0.18 9.73
CA GLY A 235 3.73 0.45 11.06
C GLY A 235 3.91 -0.84 11.88
N PRO A 236 4.51 -0.72 13.07
CA PRO A 236 4.70 -1.85 13.98
C PRO A 236 3.36 -2.51 14.34
N ASN A 237 3.36 -3.82 14.58
CA ASN A 237 2.17 -4.64 14.85
C ASN A 237 1.13 -4.60 13.73
N CYS A 238 1.58 -4.50 12.47
CA CYS A 238 0.71 -4.45 11.29
C CYS A 238 -0.34 -3.32 11.34
N SER A 239 0.07 -2.17 11.90
CA SER A 239 -0.76 -0.97 12.02
C SER A 239 -0.54 -0.01 10.86
N THR A 240 -1.44 0.98 10.72
CA THR A 240 -1.19 2.18 9.92
C THR A 240 -0.62 1.92 8.50
N PRO A 241 -1.21 1.01 7.72
CA PRO A 241 -0.71 0.69 6.39
C PRO A 241 -0.79 1.89 5.46
N ILE A 242 0.28 2.15 4.71
CA ILE A 242 0.32 3.11 3.62
C ILE A 242 0.21 2.36 2.29
N TYR A 243 -0.68 2.85 1.45
CA TYR A 243 -0.92 2.33 0.11
C TYR A 243 -0.53 3.39 -0.93
N GLY A 244 0.15 2.98 -2.00
CA GLY A 244 0.22 3.78 -3.21
C GLY A 244 -1.16 3.88 -3.85
N ALA A 245 -1.59 5.09 -4.21
CA ALA A 245 -2.89 5.39 -4.78
C ALA A 245 -2.94 5.04 -6.26
N VAL A 246 -3.73 4.03 -6.64
CA VAL A 246 -3.81 3.56 -8.04
C VAL A 246 -4.24 4.68 -9.00
N ALA A 247 -5.21 5.50 -8.60
CA ALA A 247 -5.69 6.61 -9.42
C ALA A 247 -4.64 7.71 -9.66
N TYR A 248 -3.67 7.89 -8.75
CA TYR A 248 -2.56 8.82 -8.97
C TYR A 248 -1.69 8.37 -10.15
N TRP A 249 -1.51 7.05 -10.27
CA TRP A 249 -0.69 6.41 -11.29
C TRP A 249 -1.46 6.05 -12.56
N SER A 250 -2.64 6.63 -12.78
CA SER A 250 -3.56 6.27 -13.88
C SER A 250 -2.87 6.22 -15.25
N ASP A 251 -2.24 7.33 -15.66
CA ASP A 251 -1.69 7.43 -17.01
C ASP A 251 -0.54 6.45 -17.24
N TRP A 252 0.36 6.32 -16.25
CA TRP A 252 1.46 5.37 -16.31
C TRP A 252 0.98 3.91 -16.30
N ILE A 253 0.01 3.56 -15.45
CA ILE A 253 -0.58 2.21 -15.42
C ILE A 253 -1.23 1.88 -16.78
N ARG A 254 -1.92 2.83 -17.40
CA ARG A 254 -2.54 2.65 -18.72
C ARG A 254 -1.50 2.48 -19.82
N GLU A 255 -0.44 3.28 -19.81
CA GLU A 255 0.66 3.17 -20.78
C GLU A 255 1.30 1.78 -20.73
N VAL A 256 1.66 1.31 -19.54
CA VAL A 256 2.25 -0.02 -19.36
C VAL A 256 1.25 -1.13 -19.72
N ALA A 257 -0.04 -0.95 -19.42
CA ALA A 257 -1.08 -1.91 -19.81
C ALA A 257 -1.28 -2.00 -21.33
N LEU A 258 -1.13 -0.89 -22.07
CA LEU A 258 -1.13 -0.91 -23.54
C LEU A 258 0.07 -1.70 -24.10
N ASP A 259 1.27 -1.46 -23.58
CA ASP A 259 2.48 -2.20 -23.98
C ASP A 259 2.35 -3.70 -23.65
N ALA A 260 1.83 -4.03 -22.46
CA ALA A 260 1.60 -5.41 -22.05
C ALA A 260 0.59 -6.14 -22.96
N ALA A 261 -0.46 -5.45 -23.41
CA ALA A 261 -1.44 -5.95 -24.37
C ALA A 261 -0.82 -6.21 -25.74
N GLN A 262 -0.03 -5.28 -26.25
CA GLN A 262 0.68 -5.44 -27.52
C GLN A 262 1.64 -6.64 -27.48
N LYS A 263 2.47 -6.73 -26.44
CA LYS A 263 3.43 -7.84 -26.25
C LYS A 263 2.76 -9.17 -25.96
N GLY A 264 1.62 -9.15 -25.28
CA GLY A 264 0.83 -10.34 -24.93
C GLY A 264 -0.12 -10.82 -26.04
N GLY A 265 -0.33 -10.02 -27.08
CA GLY A 265 -1.23 -10.36 -28.19
C GLY A 265 -2.69 -10.47 -27.77
N TYR A 266 -3.16 -9.59 -26.88
CA TYR A 266 -4.56 -9.52 -26.46
C TYR A 266 -5.11 -8.10 -26.60
N GLU A 267 -6.44 -7.99 -26.69
CA GLU A 267 -7.11 -6.69 -26.76
C GLU A 267 -7.01 -5.95 -25.42
N PRO A 268 -6.59 -4.67 -25.40
CA PRO A 268 -6.58 -3.87 -24.18
C PRO A 268 -7.98 -3.75 -23.57
N ALA A 269 -8.06 -3.82 -22.23
CA ALA A 269 -9.31 -3.60 -21.52
C ALA A 269 -9.83 -2.17 -21.69
N SER A 270 -11.14 -1.95 -21.51
CA SER A 270 -11.76 -0.63 -21.72
C SER A 270 -11.18 0.47 -20.84
N TRP A 271 -10.81 0.17 -19.59
CA TRP A 271 -10.20 1.15 -18.69
C TRP A 271 -8.83 1.65 -19.20
N VAL A 272 -8.12 0.81 -19.95
CA VAL A 272 -6.83 1.16 -20.57
C VAL A 272 -7.05 2.23 -21.64
N THR A 273 -8.00 1.99 -22.55
CA THR A 273 -8.22 2.85 -23.71
C THR A 273 -9.04 4.10 -23.39
N THR A 274 -9.99 4.02 -22.47
CA THR A 274 -10.89 5.13 -22.13
C THR A 274 -10.42 5.98 -20.95
N GLY A 275 -9.58 5.42 -20.06
CA GLY A 275 -9.25 6.06 -18.78
C GLY A 275 -10.40 6.04 -17.76
N ILE A 276 -11.49 5.32 -18.06
CA ILE A 276 -12.67 5.21 -17.21
C ILE A 276 -12.71 3.79 -16.63
N THR A 277 -12.77 3.70 -15.31
CA THR A 277 -12.76 2.43 -14.59
C THR A 277 -14.00 1.59 -14.90
N ASP A 278 -15.15 2.24 -14.99
CA ASP A 278 -16.43 1.63 -15.35
C ASP A 278 -17.13 2.49 -16.41
N PRO A 279 -17.00 2.17 -17.70
CA PRO A 279 -17.62 2.93 -18.76
C PRO A 279 -19.16 2.82 -18.78
N GLY A 280 -19.81 2.07 -17.88
CA GLY A 280 -21.26 2.19 -17.78
C GLY A 280 -21.99 1.38 -16.69
N ASN A 281 -22.47 2.11 -15.68
CA ASN A 281 -23.92 2.20 -15.42
C ASN A 281 -24.52 3.53 -15.95
N GLY A 282 -23.88 4.12 -16.96
CA GLY A 282 -24.38 5.27 -17.71
C GLY A 282 -25.12 4.79 -18.95
N THR A 283 -26.44 4.78 -18.89
CA THR A 283 -27.27 4.68 -20.10
C THR A 283 -27.04 5.89 -21.01
N GLY A 284 -26.55 5.63 -22.21
CA GLY A 284 -26.64 6.52 -23.38
C GLY A 284 -25.31 7.12 -23.82
N GLY A 285 -24.76 6.84 -25.00
CA GLY A 285 -25.22 6.02 -26.11
C GLY A 285 -24.22 6.18 -27.25
N ALA A 286 -23.75 5.06 -27.79
CA ALA A 286 -23.18 5.02 -29.12
C ALA A 286 -24.32 4.84 -30.12
N GLY A 287 -24.51 5.80 -31.03
CA GLY A 287 -25.59 5.74 -32.01
C GLY A 287 -25.40 6.74 -33.15
N GLY A 288 -24.68 6.28 -34.18
CA GLY A 288 -24.82 6.58 -35.61
C GLY A 288 -25.51 7.86 -36.08
N ALA A 289 -24.79 8.56 -36.98
CA ALA A 289 -25.32 9.57 -37.88
C ALA A 289 -26.57 9.12 -38.68
N GLY A 290 -27.51 10.03 -38.89
CA GLY A 290 -28.48 9.95 -39.99
C GLY A 290 -29.83 10.66 -39.78
N GLY A 291 -30.04 11.78 -40.48
CA GLY A 291 -31.31 12.03 -41.18
C GLY A 291 -32.45 12.79 -40.47
N SER A 292 -32.41 14.12 -40.62
CA SER A 292 -33.53 15.04 -40.95
C SER A 292 -35.01 14.66 -40.68
N GLY A 293 -35.71 15.58 -39.99
CA GLY A 293 -37.00 16.10 -40.45
C GLY A 293 -38.16 16.06 -39.46
N GLY A 294 -38.80 17.20 -39.21
CA GLY A 294 -40.21 17.28 -38.78
C GLY A 294 -40.49 18.13 -37.55
N ALA A 295 -40.94 19.37 -37.78
CA ALA A 295 -41.43 20.30 -36.78
C ALA A 295 -42.83 19.93 -36.22
N GLY A 296 -43.10 20.33 -34.98
CA GLY A 296 -44.45 20.36 -34.39
C GLY A 296 -44.40 20.74 -32.91
N GLY A 297 -44.62 22.02 -32.61
CA GLY A 297 -44.63 22.53 -31.24
C GLY A 297 -45.93 22.28 -30.47
N THR A 298 -45.87 22.31 -29.15
CA THR A 298 -46.63 23.23 -28.27
C THR A 298 -46.22 23.02 -26.81
N ALA A 299 -46.34 24.10 -26.05
CA ALA A 299 -45.76 24.32 -24.73
C ALA A 299 -46.47 23.57 -23.58
N GLY A 300 -45.70 23.26 -22.54
CA GLY A 300 -46.15 22.91 -21.20
C GLY A 300 -45.03 23.20 -20.20
N VAL A 301 -45.17 24.32 -19.49
CA VAL A 301 -44.26 24.83 -18.46
C VAL A 301 -44.49 24.10 -17.12
N GLY A 302 -43.44 23.77 -16.37
CA GLY A 302 -43.51 23.68 -14.91
C GLY A 302 -42.54 22.74 -14.19
N GLY A 303 -41.39 23.27 -13.74
CA GLY A 303 -40.69 22.98 -12.46
C GLY A 303 -39.96 21.63 -12.34
N SER A 304 -38.64 21.55 -12.58
CA SER A 304 -37.53 21.91 -11.68
C SER A 304 -37.37 21.02 -10.44
N GLY A 305 -36.32 20.21 -10.47
CA GLY A 305 -35.80 19.44 -9.35
C GLY A 305 -34.54 18.65 -9.72
N GLY A 306 -33.71 19.18 -10.62
CA GLY A 306 -32.37 18.64 -10.85
C GLY A 306 -31.44 19.25 -9.81
N THR A 307 -30.92 18.44 -8.91
CA THR A 307 -29.79 18.85 -8.07
C THR A 307 -28.58 18.99 -8.99
N GLU A 308 -28.30 20.22 -9.42
CA GLU A 308 -26.98 20.58 -9.95
C GLU A 308 -25.93 20.08 -8.94
N ALA A 309 -24.90 19.39 -9.43
CA ALA A 309 -23.74 19.10 -8.63
C ALA A 309 -23.25 20.42 -8.01
N PRO A 310 -22.88 20.47 -6.72
CA PRO A 310 -22.40 21.70 -6.11
C PRO A 310 -21.22 22.21 -6.94
N ALA A 311 -21.29 23.48 -7.35
CA ALA A 311 -20.20 24.13 -8.07
C ALA A 311 -18.93 23.98 -7.24
N LEU A 312 -17.88 23.41 -7.83
CA LEU A 312 -16.58 23.28 -7.20
C LEU A 312 -16.01 24.68 -6.94
N GLY A 313 -15.36 24.86 -5.81
CA GLY A 313 -14.67 26.08 -5.43
C GLY A 313 -13.54 26.39 -6.38
N VAL A 314 -13.40 27.67 -6.73
CA VAL A 314 -12.32 28.18 -7.57
C VAL A 314 -11.15 28.62 -6.71
N GLN A 315 -10.01 28.92 -7.33
CA GLN A 315 -8.79 29.32 -6.63
C GLN A 315 -9.06 30.48 -5.64
N GLY A 316 -8.72 30.26 -4.37
CA GLY A 316 -8.95 31.18 -3.25
C GLY A 316 -10.17 30.87 -2.38
N ASP A 317 -11.10 30.03 -2.83
CA ASP A 317 -12.28 29.64 -2.03
C ASP A 317 -11.89 28.73 -0.87
N LEU A 318 -12.62 28.81 0.25
CA LEU A 318 -12.40 27.90 1.38
C LEU A 318 -12.79 26.48 1.00
N CYS A 319 -11.96 25.52 1.42
CA CYS A 319 -12.20 24.10 1.17
C CYS A 319 -11.95 23.27 2.42
N THR A 320 -12.52 22.07 2.45
CA THR A 320 -12.30 21.07 3.49
C THR A 320 -11.58 19.83 2.96
N GLY A 321 -11.53 19.65 1.64
CA GLY A 321 -10.70 18.68 0.95
C GLY A 321 -10.58 18.98 -0.54
N SER A 322 -9.68 18.28 -1.22
CA SER A 322 -9.37 18.45 -2.65
C SER A 322 -10.59 18.35 -3.58
N GLY A 323 -11.59 17.54 -3.20
CA GLY A 323 -12.83 17.38 -3.97
C GLY A 323 -13.78 18.57 -3.91
N ASP A 324 -13.49 19.57 -3.08
CA ASP A 324 -14.24 20.83 -3.02
C ASP A 324 -13.72 21.83 -4.07
N CYS A 325 -12.62 21.54 -4.76
CA CYS A 325 -11.90 22.48 -5.61
C CYS A 325 -11.88 22.04 -7.07
N GLU A 326 -12.11 22.96 -8.00
CA GLU A 326 -12.04 22.68 -9.44
C GLU A 326 -10.66 22.16 -9.85
N SER A 327 -9.61 22.70 -9.21
CA SER A 327 -8.23 22.27 -9.39
C SER A 327 -7.89 20.91 -8.79
N GLY A 328 -8.77 20.33 -7.97
CA GLY A 328 -8.47 19.15 -7.16
C GLY A 328 -7.45 19.39 -6.04
N VAL A 329 -7.10 20.65 -5.74
CA VAL A 329 -6.08 21.00 -4.73
C VAL A 329 -6.70 21.88 -3.66
N CYS A 330 -6.69 21.38 -2.43
CA CYS A 330 -7.10 22.11 -1.22
C CYS A 330 -5.90 22.22 -0.28
N ALA A 331 -5.31 23.41 -0.16
CA ALA A 331 -4.02 23.62 0.49
C ALA A 331 -4.06 24.80 1.48
N ASN A 332 -3.14 24.81 2.45
CA ASN A 332 -2.93 25.92 3.37
C ASN A 332 -1.42 26.19 3.54
N LEU A 333 -1.08 27.42 3.92
CA LEU A 333 0.33 27.83 4.14
C LEU A 333 0.91 27.31 5.46
N SER A 334 0.04 27.11 6.45
CA SER A 334 0.39 26.57 7.76
C SER A 334 -0.83 25.98 8.46
N SER A 335 -0.61 25.21 9.52
CA SER A 335 -1.65 24.64 10.37
C SER A 335 -2.59 25.66 11.02
N THR A 336 -2.24 26.96 10.99
CA THR A 336 -3.05 28.05 11.54
C THR A 336 -3.81 28.84 10.46
N THR A 337 -3.56 28.56 9.18
CA THR A 337 -4.26 29.20 8.05
C THR A 337 -5.36 28.29 7.51
N PRO A 338 -6.49 28.87 7.05
CA PRO A 338 -7.56 28.10 6.46
C PRO A 338 -7.10 27.42 5.16
N LEU A 339 -7.67 26.25 4.90
CA LEU A 339 -7.53 25.55 3.62
C LEU A 339 -8.29 26.32 2.54
N VAL A 340 -7.62 26.55 1.42
CA VAL A 340 -8.18 27.21 0.24
C VAL A 340 -7.93 26.39 -1.02
N CYS A 341 -8.86 26.44 -1.95
CA CYS A 341 -8.69 25.91 -3.28
C CYS A 341 -7.50 26.61 -3.94
N SER A 342 -6.53 25.83 -4.38
CA SER A 342 -5.27 26.34 -4.90
C SER A 342 -4.93 25.70 -6.24
N ALA A 343 -3.89 26.18 -6.91
CA ALA A 343 -3.34 25.54 -8.09
C ALA A 343 -1.86 25.28 -7.84
N ALA A 344 -1.30 24.23 -8.44
CA ALA A 344 0.13 24.01 -8.39
C ALA A 344 0.86 25.13 -9.14
N CYS A 345 1.99 25.58 -8.60
CA CYS A 345 2.88 26.54 -9.24
C CYS A 345 4.31 26.00 -9.26
N THR A 346 5.05 26.36 -10.30
CA THR A 346 6.46 25.99 -10.49
C THR A 346 7.25 27.24 -10.89
N GLU A 347 8.56 27.11 -11.09
CA GLU A 347 9.37 28.22 -11.64
C GLU A 347 8.89 28.67 -13.04
N ASP A 348 8.21 27.79 -13.78
CA ASP A 348 7.70 28.04 -15.14
C ASP A 348 6.19 28.37 -15.18
N ALA A 349 5.43 28.02 -14.14
CA ALA A 349 3.97 28.25 -14.05
C ALA A 349 3.64 29.26 -12.94
N GLN A 350 3.36 30.49 -13.35
CA GLN A 350 2.99 31.58 -12.44
C GLN A 350 1.51 31.52 -12.07
N CYS A 351 1.22 31.83 -10.81
CA CYS A 351 -0.13 32.00 -10.32
C CYS A 351 -0.85 33.16 -11.03
N GLY A 352 -2.17 33.03 -11.22
CA GLY A 352 -3.00 34.12 -11.75
C GLY A 352 -2.99 35.37 -10.86
N ASP A 353 -3.46 36.48 -11.42
CA ASP A 353 -3.46 37.79 -10.75
C ASP A 353 -4.06 37.74 -9.33
N GLY A 354 -3.33 38.30 -8.35
CA GLY A 354 -3.74 38.34 -6.94
C GLY A 354 -3.29 37.13 -6.10
N PHE A 355 -2.53 36.20 -6.69
CA PHE A 355 -2.00 35.03 -6.02
C PHE A 355 -0.48 34.92 -6.15
N LYS A 356 0.16 34.40 -5.11
CA LYS A 356 1.60 34.12 -5.06
C LYS A 356 1.85 32.65 -4.85
N CYS A 357 2.89 32.17 -5.54
CA CYS A 357 3.42 30.84 -5.33
C CYS A 357 4.12 30.78 -3.97
N ALA A 358 3.69 29.85 -3.13
CA ALA A 358 4.34 29.52 -1.88
C ALA A 358 4.12 28.04 -1.59
N SER A 359 5.17 27.32 -1.19
CA SER A 359 5.09 25.86 -0.95
C SER A 359 4.49 25.09 -2.15
N ASP A 360 4.89 25.46 -3.37
CA ASP A 360 4.44 24.86 -4.63
C ASP A 360 2.95 25.04 -4.97
N TYR A 361 2.25 25.93 -4.25
CA TYR A 361 0.84 26.24 -4.46
C TYR A 361 0.55 27.75 -4.51
N CYS A 362 -0.52 28.12 -5.21
CA CYS A 362 -0.96 29.51 -5.35
C CYS A 362 -1.89 29.96 -4.22
N PHE A 363 -1.45 30.93 -3.42
CA PHE A 363 -2.22 31.51 -2.32
C PHE A 363 -2.54 32.99 -2.55
N PRO A 364 -3.68 33.50 -2.07
CA PRO A 364 -3.97 34.92 -2.24
C PRO A 364 -2.90 35.79 -1.58
N ASP A 365 -2.55 36.91 -2.21
CA ASP A 365 -1.48 37.81 -1.76
C ASP A 365 -1.60 38.26 -0.29
N SER A 366 -2.83 38.33 0.22
CA SER A 366 -3.14 38.68 1.62
C SER A 366 -2.67 37.64 2.63
N HIS A 367 -2.46 36.39 2.22
CA HIS A 367 -2.03 35.29 3.08
C HIS A 367 -0.51 35.07 3.05
N VAL A 368 0.17 35.51 1.99
CA VAL A 368 1.63 35.49 1.90
C VAL A 368 2.17 36.78 2.52
N GLY A 369 2.42 36.73 3.83
CA GLY A 369 2.83 37.88 4.64
C GLY A 369 3.93 38.73 3.98
N SER A 370 3.73 40.05 4.01
CA SER A 370 4.71 41.03 3.53
C SER A 370 6.02 40.94 4.34
N GLY A 371 7.07 40.39 3.74
CA GLY A 371 8.43 40.39 4.27
C GLY A 371 9.44 40.56 3.13
N ALA A 372 10.06 41.74 3.09
CA ALA A 372 11.19 42.25 2.29
C ALA A 372 11.95 41.21 1.42
N GLY A 373 12.17 41.43 0.12
CA GLY A 373 12.81 42.63 -0.43
C GLY A 373 14.27 42.32 -0.70
N ALA A 374 14.59 42.04 -1.96
CA ALA A 374 15.95 41.83 -2.45
C ALA A 374 16.82 43.08 -2.21
N THR A 375 17.94 42.93 -1.52
CA THR A 375 19.09 43.85 -1.61
C THR A 375 20.39 43.08 -1.44
N GLU A 376 21.25 43.18 -2.45
CA GLU A 376 22.69 42.92 -2.36
C GLU A 376 23.33 43.79 -1.25
N SER A 377 24.23 43.21 -0.44
CA SER A 377 25.47 43.88 -0.02
C SER A 377 26.42 42.93 0.72
N SER A 378 27.69 43.16 0.42
CA SER A 378 28.92 42.53 0.87
C SER A 378 29.30 42.72 2.35
N SER A 379 30.07 41.75 2.86
CA SER A 379 31.17 41.86 3.84
C SER A 379 30.89 42.31 5.29
N GLY A 380 31.40 41.53 6.25
CA GLY A 380 31.68 42.03 7.60
C GLY A 380 31.90 40.96 8.68
N CYS A 381 33.15 40.56 8.90
CA CYS A 381 33.59 39.83 10.09
C CYS A 381 33.31 40.63 11.38
N SER A 382 32.89 39.96 12.45
CA SER A 382 33.43 40.24 13.78
C SER A 382 33.31 39.03 14.71
N VAL A 383 34.43 38.73 15.37
CA VAL A 383 34.64 37.66 16.33
C VAL A 383 34.45 38.26 17.72
N SER A 384 33.79 37.55 18.64
CA SER A 384 33.87 37.85 20.07
C SER A 384 33.90 36.54 20.87
N ARG A 385 35.01 36.36 21.59
CA ARG A 385 35.28 35.26 22.52
C ARG A 385 34.50 35.44 23.81
N GLY A 386 34.03 34.33 24.38
CA GLY A 386 33.62 34.22 25.78
C GLY A 386 33.74 32.77 26.25
N LEU A 387 34.65 32.53 27.19
CA LEU A 387 35.05 31.24 27.75
C LEU A 387 34.05 30.72 28.81
N GLY A 388 33.79 29.41 28.82
CA GLY A 388 34.04 28.58 30.01
C GLY A 388 32.89 28.13 30.93
N VAL A 389 32.72 26.79 30.99
CA VAL A 389 32.61 25.94 32.21
C VAL A 389 31.21 25.46 32.69
N SER A 390 30.89 24.24 32.23
CA SER A 390 30.58 22.97 32.97
C SER A 390 29.22 22.63 33.63
N GLN A 391 28.95 21.31 33.49
CA GLN A 391 28.07 20.37 34.23
C GLN A 391 26.61 20.32 33.75
N GLY A 392 26.01 19.20 33.34
CA GLY A 392 26.40 17.79 33.35
C GLY A 392 25.18 16.96 33.74
N LEU A 393 24.52 16.29 32.80
CA LEU A 393 23.69 15.10 33.03
C LEU A 393 23.78 14.21 31.78
N SER A 394 24.22 12.97 32.01
CA SER A 394 24.56 11.95 31.02
C SER A 394 23.32 11.28 30.41
N GLU A 395 23.29 11.20 29.07
CA GLU A 395 22.36 10.38 28.30
C GLU A 395 22.77 8.88 28.33
N PRO A 396 21.83 7.93 28.22
CA PRO A 396 22.13 6.51 28.20
C PRO A 396 22.79 6.07 26.87
N ASP A 397 23.88 5.31 27.03
CA ASP A 397 24.71 4.70 25.99
C ASP A 397 23.94 3.66 25.14
N THR A 398 23.81 3.91 23.83
CA THR A 398 23.12 3.07 22.84
C THR A 398 24.03 2.05 22.14
N SER A 399 25.26 1.83 22.61
CA SER A 399 26.25 0.96 21.96
C SER A 399 26.06 -0.56 22.17
N LYS A 400 24.89 -1.04 22.59
CA LYS A 400 24.63 -2.48 22.76
C LYS A 400 23.53 -3.00 21.81
N PRO A 401 23.89 -3.75 20.76
CA PRO A 401 22.93 -4.34 19.84
C PRO A 401 22.26 -5.59 20.46
N VAL A 402 20.95 -5.73 20.24
CA VAL A 402 20.19 -6.98 20.47
C VAL A 402 20.10 -7.72 19.13
N PRO A 403 20.70 -8.91 18.98
CA PRO A 403 20.72 -9.63 17.70
C PRO A 403 19.42 -10.43 17.50
N TRP A 404 18.87 -10.36 16.28
CA TRP A 404 17.92 -11.35 15.79
C TRP A 404 18.71 -12.55 15.26
N ALA A 405 18.53 -13.70 15.88
CA ALA A 405 19.20 -14.94 15.48
C ALA A 405 18.48 -15.56 14.28
N VAL A 406 19.21 -15.70 13.17
CA VAL A 406 18.82 -16.51 12.01
C VAL A 406 19.02 -17.98 12.33
N GLY A 407 17.94 -18.77 12.27
CA GLY A 407 18.00 -20.22 12.39
C GLY A 407 18.57 -20.86 11.12
N LEU A 408 19.87 -21.18 11.15
CA LEU A 408 20.52 -22.09 10.20
C LEU A 408 20.36 -23.53 10.70
N VAL A 409 19.47 -24.31 10.09
CA VAL A 409 19.45 -25.77 10.25
C VAL A 409 20.57 -26.36 9.39
N GLY A 410 21.63 -26.83 10.04
CA GLY A 410 22.75 -27.51 9.39
C GLY A 410 22.40 -28.93 8.97
N LEU A 411 22.53 -29.20 7.67
CA LEU A 411 22.59 -30.54 7.10
C LEU A 411 24.00 -31.12 7.33
N GLY A 412 24.12 -32.19 8.12
CA GLY A 412 25.41 -32.80 8.48
C GLY A 412 25.36 -34.34 8.49
N LEU A 413 25.54 -34.92 7.31
CA LEU A 413 26.08 -36.25 6.99
C LEU A 413 26.29 -37.27 8.14
N TRP A 414 25.45 -38.31 8.14
CA TRP A 414 25.69 -39.56 8.87
C TRP A 414 26.39 -40.57 7.95
N LEU A 415 27.70 -40.77 8.12
CA LEU A 415 28.40 -41.93 7.56
C LEU A 415 29.41 -42.54 8.54
N ARG A 416 29.07 -43.78 8.92
CA ARG A 416 29.92 -44.95 9.25
C ARG A 416 30.79 -44.88 10.51
N ARG A 417 30.49 -45.81 11.43
CA ARG A 417 31.46 -46.83 11.88
C ARG A 417 30.79 -48.19 12.08
N ARG A 418 31.02 -49.10 11.13
CA ARG A 418 30.98 -50.55 11.38
C ARG A 418 32.22 -50.92 12.20
N ARG A 419 32.04 -51.56 13.36
CA ARG A 419 32.97 -52.57 13.87
C ARG A 419 32.18 -53.69 14.56
N ALA A 420 32.67 -54.89 14.30
CA ALA A 420 32.08 -56.18 14.57
C ALA A 420 32.34 -56.70 16.00
N ALA A 421 31.45 -57.59 16.47
CA ALA A 421 31.73 -58.76 17.32
C ALA A 421 30.46 -59.65 17.28
N LYS A 422 30.46 -60.81 16.58
CA LYS A 422 30.69 -62.17 17.16
C LYS A 422 29.89 -62.34 18.46
N ARG A 423 28.78 -63.07 18.49
CA ARG A 423 28.64 -64.53 18.32
C ARG A 423 27.20 -64.91 18.06
#